data_AF-A0A0G0F0J8-F1
#
_entry.id   AF-A0A0G0F0J8-F1
#
_cell.length_a   1.000
_cell.length_b   1.000
_cell.length_c   1.000
_cell.angle_alpha   90.00
_cell.angle_beta   90.00
_cell.angle_gamma   90.00
#
_symmetry.space_group_name_H-M   'P 1'
#
loop_
_entity.id
_entity.type
_entity.pdbx_description
1 polymer ?
#
loop_
_entity_poly.entity_id
_entity_poly.type
_entity_poly.pdbx_seq_one_letter_code
_entity_poly.pdbx_strand_id
1 'polypeptide(L)'
;MLIMSPEAIRGRPSKGGARHIRKLKAAGLWYPERPSLTLEERQRRMNTASWKAACGLMHLETMHDPTLEPLFTGEETRPVLREWYDAGFADKTHGNGTGTKARDAVRERYAPDPESKDQGPTILDRVAPLTKVIDRAIFGQRITETTS
;
A
#
# COMPACT_ATOMS: atom_id res chain seq x y z
N MET A 1 -17.07 21.67 -18.99
CA MET A 1 -16.65 20.82 -17.85
C MET A 1 -15.97 21.71 -16.83
N LEU A 2 -16.60 21.94 -15.67
CA LEU A 2 -16.02 22.74 -14.59
C LEU A 2 -15.28 21.80 -13.63
N ILE A 3 -13.96 21.91 -13.61
CA ILE A 3 -13.07 21.23 -12.66
C ILE A 3 -13.28 21.92 -11.31
N MET A 4 -14.03 21.30 -10.41
CA MET A 4 -14.23 21.83 -9.06
C MET A 4 -13.03 21.45 -8.19
N SER A 5 -12.32 22.48 -7.70
CA SER A 5 -11.22 22.35 -6.74
C SER A 5 -11.68 21.63 -5.45
N PRO A 6 -10.85 20.78 -4.80
CA PRO A 6 -11.22 20.02 -3.60
C PRO A 6 -11.68 20.87 -2.41
N GLU A 7 -11.37 22.16 -2.42
CA GLU A 7 -11.80 23.13 -1.40
C GLU A 7 -13.28 23.48 -1.47
N ALA A 8 -13.92 23.32 -2.65
CA ALA A 8 -15.34 23.65 -2.86
C ALA A 8 -16.33 22.65 -2.22
N ILE A 9 -15.85 21.48 -1.78
CA ILE A 9 -16.67 20.45 -1.11
C ILE A 9 -16.83 20.72 0.40
N ARG A 10 -16.20 21.78 0.95
CA ARG A 10 -16.53 22.28 2.30
C ARG A 10 -17.74 23.21 2.28
N GLY A 11 -18.75 22.87 1.47
CA GLY A 11 -19.94 23.67 1.23
C GLY A 11 -20.74 23.89 2.51
N ARG A 12 -21.15 25.14 2.76
CA ARG A 12 -22.10 25.49 3.82
C ARG A 12 -23.28 24.51 3.80
N PRO A 13 -23.73 23.99 4.96
CA PRO A 13 -24.83 23.04 4.98
C PRO A 13 -26.05 23.67 4.32
N SER A 14 -26.65 22.95 3.37
CA SER A 14 -27.91 23.36 2.76
C SER A 14 -28.97 23.59 3.84
N LYS A 15 -30.03 24.37 3.54
CA LYS A 15 -31.14 24.60 4.49
C LYS A 15 -31.71 23.27 5.05
N GLY A 16 -31.69 22.20 4.24
CA GLY A 16 -32.06 20.85 4.65
C GLY A 16 -31.04 20.20 5.59
N GLY A 17 -29.74 20.30 5.28
CA GLY A 17 -28.65 19.78 6.12
C GLY A 17 -28.62 20.41 7.51
N ALA A 18 -28.82 21.73 7.61
CA ALA A 18 -28.86 22.44 8.90
C ALA A 18 -30.05 22.00 9.78
N ARG A 19 -31.21 21.74 9.18
CA ARG A 19 -32.40 21.24 9.89
C ARG A 19 -32.19 19.80 10.38
N HIS A 20 -31.55 18.96 9.58
CA HIS A 20 -31.21 17.59 9.95
C HIS A 20 -30.20 17.54 11.10
N ILE A 21 -29.14 18.36 11.04
CA ILE A 21 -28.15 18.54 12.11
C ILE A 21 -28.81 18.98 13.41
N ARG A 22 -29.74 19.96 13.36
CA ARG A 22 -30.50 20.39 14.56
C ARG A 22 -31.36 19.27 15.14
N LYS A 23 -32.02 18.47 14.30
CA LYS A 23 -32.82 17.32 14.75
C LYS A 23 -31.95 16.25 15.43
N LEU A 24 -30.76 15.97 14.88
CA LEU A 24 -29.79 15.04 15.47
C LEU A 24 -29.25 15.55 16.81
N LYS A 25 -28.96 16.85 16.93
CA LYS A 25 -28.58 17.48 18.20
C LYS A 25 -29.67 17.38 19.26
N ALA A 26 -30.92 17.69 18.90
CA ALA A 26 -32.05 17.61 19.82
C ALA A 26 -32.35 16.17 20.28
N ALA A 27 -32.07 15.18 19.43
CA ALA A 27 -32.25 13.75 19.75
C ALA A 27 -31.07 13.14 20.53
N GLY A 28 -30.03 13.91 20.86
CA GLY A 28 -28.82 13.38 21.52
C GLY A 28 -27.97 12.46 20.62
N LEU A 29 -28.28 12.36 19.33
CA LEU A 29 -27.60 11.51 18.33
C LEU A 29 -26.51 12.29 17.56
N TRP A 30 -26.11 13.45 18.08
CA TRP A 30 -25.10 14.27 17.45
C TRP A 30 -23.71 13.78 17.83
N TYR A 31 -23.03 13.16 16.87
CA TYR A 31 -21.63 12.85 16.98
C TYR A 31 -20.83 14.14 16.73
N PRO A 32 -19.85 14.49 17.58
CA PRO A 32 -18.92 15.57 17.26
C PRO A 32 -18.29 15.27 15.91
N GLU A 33 -18.14 16.30 15.07
CA GLU A 33 -17.38 16.18 13.83
C GLU A 33 -16.04 15.56 14.19
N ARG A 34 -15.75 14.37 13.65
CA ARG A 34 -14.44 13.76 13.84
C ARG A 34 -13.42 14.81 13.38
N PRO A 35 -12.35 15.08 14.15
CA PRO A 35 -11.33 16.03 13.73
C PRO A 35 -10.94 15.67 12.30
N SER A 36 -11.06 16.65 11.40
CA SER A 36 -10.78 16.42 9.99
C SER A 36 -9.31 16.03 9.91
N LEU A 37 -9.06 14.77 9.55
CA LEU A 37 -7.70 14.25 9.43
C LEU A 37 -6.88 15.17 8.53
N THR A 38 -5.64 15.43 8.94
CA THR A 38 -4.68 16.15 8.10
C THR A 38 -4.43 15.34 6.82
N LEU A 39 -3.92 15.98 5.76
CA LEU A 39 -3.58 15.28 4.53
C LEU A 39 -2.57 14.16 4.79
N GLU A 40 -1.60 14.41 5.65
CA GLU A 40 -0.60 13.44 6.07
C GLU A 40 -1.22 12.24 6.80
N GLU A 41 -2.12 12.47 7.75
CA GLU A 41 -2.82 11.40 8.47
C GLU A 41 -3.71 10.56 7.55
N ARG A 42 -4.39 11.20 6.59
CA ARG A 42 -5.17 10.49 5.55
C ARG A 42 -4.27 9.61 4.71
N GLN A 43 -3.12 10.14 4.28
CA GLN A 43 -2.15 9.40 3.47
C GLN A 43 -1.54 8.22 4.24
N ARG A 44 -1.19 8.41 5.51
CA ARG A 44 -0.72 7.33 6.40
C ARG A 44 -1.77 6.23 6.59
N ARG A 45 -3.04 6.62 6.81
CA ARG A 45 -4.15 5.65 6.93
C ARG A 45 -4.39 4.91 5.62
N MET A 46 -4.36 5.61 4.49
CA MET A 46 -4.50 5.00 3.18
C MET A 46 -3.36 4.02 2.89
N ASN A 47 -2.11 4.39 3.18
CA ASN A 47 -0.98 3.48 3.03
C ASN A 47 -1.13 2.24 3.94
N THR A 48 -1.56 2.43 5.19
CA THR A 48 -1.82 1.32 6.12
C THR A 48 -2.92 0.39 5.62
N ALA A 49 -4.00 0.94 5.06
CA ALA A 49 -5.10 0.16 4.50
C ALA A 49 -4.65 -0.62 3.25
N SER A 50 -3.93 0.04 2.35
CA SER A 50 -3.37 -0.58 1.14
C SER A 50 -2.38 -1.68 1.47
N TRP A 51 -1.54 -1.51 2.50
CA TRP A 51 -0.66 -2.56 3.01
C TRP A 51 -1.45 -3.76 3.53
N LYS A 52 -2.51 -3.54 4.33
CA LYS A 52 -3.36 -4.63 4.82
C LYS A 52 -4.02 -5.40 3.67
N ALA A 53 -4.43 -4.71 2.61
CA ALA A 53 -4.96 -5.36 1.42
C ALA A 53 -3.89 -6.23 0.72
N ALA A 54 -2.66 -5.73 0.58
CA ALA A 54 -1.54 -6.51 0.06
C ALA A 54 -1.24 -7.74 0.94
N CYS A 55 -1.27 -7.60 2.27
CA CYS A 55 -1.15 -8.75 3.18
C CYS A 55 -2.27 -9.77 2.97
N GLY A 56 -3.50 -9.32 2.76
CA GLY A 56 -4.63 -10.21 2.46
C GLY A 56 -4.39 -11.01 1.18
N LEU A 57 -3.89 -10.37 0.11
CA LEU A 57 -3.55 -11.04 -1.14
C LEU A 57 -2.39 -12.04 -0.97
N MET A 58 -1.34 -11.67 -0.25
CA MET A 58 -0.24 -12.59 0.06
C MET A 58 -0.72 -13.80 0.86
N HIS A 59 -1.59 -13.60 1.85
CA HIS A 59 -2.15 -14.69 2.64
C HIS A 59 -3.08 -15.60 1.83
N LEU A 60 -3.83 -15.06 0.87
CA LEU A 60 -4.58 -15.89 -0.07
C LEU A 60 -3.66 -16.78 -0.90
N GLU A 61 -2.51 -16.26 -1.33
CA GLU A 61 -1.51 -17.07 -2.04
C GLU A 61 -0.88 -18.14 -1.14
N THR A 62 -0.70 -17.89 0.16
CA THR A 62 -0.24 -18.94 1.08
C THR A 62 -1.27 -20.05 1.32
N MET A 63 -2.57 -19.77 1.14
CA MET A 63 -3.59 -20.83 1.13
C MET A 63 -3.49 -21.72 -0.12
N HIS A 64 -3.06 -21.15 -1.26
CA HIS A 64 -2.86 -21.91 -2.50
C HIS A 64 -1.52 -22.67 -2.50
N ASP A 65 -0.47 -22.07 -1.95
CA ASP A 65 0.84 -22.66 -1.77
C ASP A 65 1.31 -22.50 -0.30
N PRO A 66 1.07 -23.53 0.54
CA PRO A 66 1.46 -23.50 1.95
C PRO A 66 2.96 -23.34 2.20
N THR A 67 3.82 -23.59 1.20
CA THR A 67 5.26 -23.40 1.34
C THR A 67 5.65 -21.93 1.49
N LEU A 68 4.75 -21.00 1.13
CA LEU A 68 4.94 -19.56 1.26
C LEU A 68 4.59 -19.02 2.66
N GLU A 69 3.87 -19.78 3.48
CA GLU A 69 3.45 -19.33 4.82
C GLU A 69 4.64 -18.91 5.71
N PRO A 70 5.75 -19.68 5.79
CA PRO A 70 6.93 -19.26 6.55
C PRO A 70 7.57 -17.97 6.04
N LEU A 71 7.45 -17.68 4.74
CA LEU A 71 7.96 -16.44 4.15
C LEU A 71 7.05 -15.24 4.47
N PHE A 72 5.74 -15.46 4.59
CA PHE A 72 4.77 -14.42 4.93
C PHE A 72 4.79 -14.07 6.43
N THR A 73 4.97 -15.07 7.29
CA THR A 73 4.98 -14.89 8.76
C THR A 73 6.39 -14.74 9.33
N GLY A 74 7.44 -14.98 8.54
CA GLY A 74 8.84 -14.95 8.98
C GLY A 74 9.27 -13.58 9.51
N GLU A 75 10.00 -13.59 10.62
CA GLU A 75 10.49 -12.37 11.28
C GLU A 75 11.52 -11.62 10.43
N GLU A 76 12.34 -12.36 9.67
CA GLU A 76 13.35 -11.78 8.77
C GLU A 76 12.77 -11.36 7.41
N THR A 77 11.77 -12.08 6.90
CA THR A 77 11.23 -11.88 5.55
C THR A 77 10.14 -10.81 5.49
N ARG A 78 9.34 -10.68 6.56
CA ARG A 78 8.24 -9.71 6.63
C ARG A 78 8.70 -8.24 6.56
N PRO A 79 9.82 -7.83 7.19
CA PRO A 79 10.38 -6.49 6.98
C PRO A 79 10.77 -6.25 5.52
N VAL A 80 11.36 -7.22 4.83
CA VAL A 80 11.74 -7.11 3.41
C VAL A 80 10.50 -6.94 2.52
N LEU A 81 9.45 -7.72 2.76
CA LEU A 81 8.17 -7.59 2.05
C LEU A 81 7.54 -6.22 2.29
N ARG A 82 7.64 -5.70 3.51
CA ARG A 82 7.14 -4.37 3.85
C ARG A 82 7.92 -3.27 3.14
N GLU A 83 9.24 -3.36 3.15
CA GLU A 83 10.13 -2.40 2.49
C GLU A 83 9.92 -2.41 0.97
N TRP A 84 9.78 -3.59 0.36
CA TRP A 84 9.44 -3.74 -1.05
C TRP A 84 8.11 -3.06 -1.41
N TYR A 85 7.09 -3.27 -0.58
CA TYR A 85 5.79 -2.61 -0.75
C TYR A 85 5.88 -1.09 -0.61
N ASP A 86 6.55 -0.58 0.42
CA ASP A 86 6.67 0.86 0.65
C ASP A 86 7.44 1.54 -0.50
N ALA A 87 8.48 0.88 -1.03
CA ALA A 87 9.21 1.34 -2.22
C ALA A 87 8.29 1.38 -3.47
N GLY A 88 7.57 0.30 -3.75
CA GLY A 88 6.64 0.24 -4.87
C GLY A 88 5.50 1.27 -4.77
N PHE A 89 4.96 1.47 -3.56
CA PHE A 89 3.89 2.42 -3.29
C PHE A 89 4.37 3.87 -3.44
N ALA A 90 5.57 4.19 -2.93
CA ALA A 90 6.18 5.51 -3.08
C ALA A 90 6.39 5.85 -4.57
N ASP A 91 6.91 4.91 -5.36
CA ASP A 91 7.12 5.14 -6.79
C ASP A 91 5.81 5.25 -7.59
N LYS A 92 4.77 4.49 -7.22
CA LYS A 92 3.44 4.62 -7.85
C LYS A 92 2.79 5.97 -7.55
N THR A 93 3.04 6.53 -6.37
CA THR A 93 2.37 7.76 -5.90
C THR A 93 3.12 9.03 -6.24
N HIS A 94 4.46 9.01 -6.16
CA HIS A 94 5.33 10.18 -6.32
C HIS A 94 6.43 10.01 -7.37
N GLY A 95 6.64 8.79 -7.86
CA GLY A 95 7.69 8.47 -8.83
C GLY A 95 7.22 8.51 -10.29
N ASN A 96 7.97 7.82 -11.15
CA ASN A 96 7.68 7.69 -12.58
C ASN A 96 6.52 6.71 -12.89
N GLY A 97 5.87 6.14 -11.87
CA GLY A 97 4.78 5.19 -12.01
C GLY A 97 5.19 3.76 -12.39
N THR A 98 6.49 3.48 -12.60
CA THR A 98 6.98 2.15 -12.99
C THR A 98 7.56 1.35 -11.82
N GLY A 99 7.78 1.98 -10.67
CA GLY A 99 8.29 1.29 -9.48
C GLY A 99 9.79 0.98 -9.50
N THR A 100 10.54 1.37 -10.53
CA THR A 100 11.87 0.78 -10.75
C THR A 100 12.92 1.33 -9.80
N LYS A 101 13.01 2.66 -9.63
CA LYS A 101 14.10 3.30 -8.87
C LYS A 101 14.11 2.95 -7.39
N ALA A 102 12.95 3.01 -6.72
CA ALA A 102 12.90 2.70 -5.30
C ALA A 102 13.11 1.21 -5.04
N ARG A 103 12.63 0.33 -5.93
CA ARG A 103 12.85 -1.12 -5.83
C ARG A 103 14.29 -1.52 -6.14
N ASP A 104 14.97 -0.81 -7.04
CA ASP A 104 16.40 -1.04 -7.32
C ASP A 104 17.26 -0.75 -6.08
N ALA A 105 16.94 0.30 -5.30
CA ALA A 105 17.61 0.56 -4.03
C ALA A 105 17.39 -0.58 -3.00
N VAL A 106 16.21 -1.19 -2.98
CA VAL A 106 15.94 -2.38 -2.16
C VAL A 106 16.76 -3.58 -2.67
N ARG A 107 16.84 -3.77 -3.99
CA ARG A 107 17.67 -4.84 -4.60
C ARG A 107 19.13 -4.69 -4.24
N GLU A 108 19.68 -3.48 -4.32
CA GLU A 108 21.07 -3.20 -3.96
C GLU A 108 21.34 -3.48 -2.47
N ARG A 109 20.41 -3.10 -1.59
CA ARG A 109 20.53 -3.32 -0.14
C ARG A 109 20.59 -4.80 0.25
N TYR A 110 19.81 -5.63 -0.43
CA TYR A 110 19.73 -7.07 -0.16
C TYR A 110 20.50 -7.90 -1.20
N ALA A 111 21.33 -7.25 -2.03
CA ALA A 111 22.20 -7.92 -2.97
C ALA A 111 23.20 -8.79 -2.19
N PRO A 112 23.61 -9.94 -2.75
CA PRO A 112 24.65 -10.75 -2.13
C PRO A 112 25.96 -9.95 -2.15
N ASP A 113 26.75 -10.08 -1.08
CA ASP A 113 28.09 -9.49 -1.04
C ASP A 113 28.91 -10.07 -2.21
N PRO A 114 29.41 -9.23 -3.14
CA PRO A 114 30.17 -9.68 -4.29
C PRO A 114 31.47 -10.42 -3.92
N GLU A 115 31.98 -10.24 -2.70
CA GLU A 115 33.19 -10.92 -2.20
C GLU A 115 32.90 -12.26 -1.50
N SER A 116 31.63 -12.57 -1.22
CA SER A 116 31.25 -13.83 -0.59
C SER A 116 31.29 -14.98 -1.59
N LYS A 117 32.08 -16.03 -1.28
CA LYS A 117 32.16 -17.27 -2.07
C LYS A 117 30.97 -18.21 -1.84
N ASP A 118 30.23 -18.03 -0.76
CA ASP A 118 29.00 -18.78 -0.44
C ASP A 118 27.77 -17.98 -0.91
N GLN A 119 27.55 -17.96 -2.23
CA GLN A 119 26.36 -17.33 -2.82
C GLN A 119 25.15 -18.27 -2.73
N GLY A 120 24.62 -18.42 -1.52
CA GLY A 120 23.28 -18.98 -1.33
C GLY A 120 22.19 -18.04 -1.90
N PRO A 121 20.95 -18.54 -2.09
CA PRO A 121 19.85 -17.70 -2.54
C PRO A 121 19.61 -16.56 -1.55
N THR A 122 19.56 -15.33 -2.06
CA THR A 122 19.38 -14.12 -1.25
C THR A 122 18.02 -14.13 -0.57
N ILE A 123 17.85 -13.29 0.45
CA ILE A 123 16.53 -13.12 1.07
C ILE A 123 15.49 -12.64 0.05
N LEU A 124 15.88 -11.80 -0.91
CA LEU A 124 15.03 -11.36 -2.02
C LEU A 124 14.61 -12.51 -2.94
N ASP A 125 15.53 -13.44 -3.25
CA ASP A 125 15.21 -14.62 -4.06
C ASP A 125 14.19 -15.51 -3.34
N ARG A 126 14.34 -15.66 -2.02
CA ARG A 126 13.40 -16.44 -1.20
C ARG A 126 12.01 -15.82 -1.16
N VAL A 127 11.90 -14.50 -1.00
CA VAL A 127 10.61 -13.81 -0.94
C VAL A 127 10.04 -13.41 -2.31
N ALA A 128 10.74 -13.74 -3.40
CA ALA A 128 10.36 -13.39 -4.77
C ALA A 128 8.91 -13.77 -5.16
N PRO A 129 8.34 -14.90 -4.71
CA PRO A 129 6.94 -15.22 -4.99
C PRO A 129 5.97 -14.18 -4.41
N LEU A 130 6.22 -13.73 -3.17
CA LEU A 130 5.35 -12.78 -2.47
C LEU A 130 5.57 -11.33 -2.93
N THR A 131 6.78 -10.96 -3.34
CA THR A 131 7.04 -9.63 -3.93
C THR A 131 6.31 -9.45 -5.27
N LYS A 132 6.13 -10.52 -6.06
CA LYS A 132 5.30 -10.49 -7.27
C LYS A 132 3.82 -10.21 -6.96
N VAL A 133 3.30 -10.74 -5.85
CA VAL A 133 1.93 -10.47 -5.40
C VAL A 133 1.77 -8.99 -5.03
N ILE A 134 2.76 -8.44 -4.31
CA ILE A 134 2.83 -7.02 -3.98
C ILE A 134 2.84 -6.17 -5.26
N ASP A 135 3.69 -6.53 -6.23
CA ASP A 135 3.79 -5.80 -7.49
C ASP A 135 2.47 -5.83 -8.27
N ARG A 136 1.79 -6.97 -8.33
CA ARG A 136 0.45 -7.10 -8.93
C ARG A 136 -0.58 -6.23 -8.20
N ALA A 137 -0.53 -6.20 -6.86
CA ALA A 137 -1.44 -5.39 -6.05
C ALA A 137 -1.23 -3.89 -6.27
N ILE A 138 0.03 -3.46 -6.43
CA ILE A 138 0.38 -2.05 -6.62
C ILE A 138 0.17 -1.65 -8.08
N PHE A 139 0.74 -2.34 -9.07
CA PHE A 139 0.78 -1.89 -10.46
C PHE A 139 -0.28 -2.55 -11.37
N GLY A 140 -1.04 -3.51 -10.85
CA GLY A 140 -1.95 -4.34 -11.65
C GLY A 140 -1.18 -5.37 -12.50
N GLN A 141 -1.90 -6.12 -13.34
CA GLN A 141 -1.32 -7.11 -14.27
C GLN A 141 -0.50 -6.51 -15.43
N ARG A 142 0.01 -5.27 -15.32
CA ARG A 142 0.93 -4.73 -16.33
C ARG A 142 2.37 -5.13 -16.01
N ILE A 143 2.64 -6.42 -16.15
CA ILE A 143 3.91 -6.87 -16.68
C ILE A 143 3.50 -7.52 -17.98
N THR A 144 3.51 -6.73 -19.06
CA THR A 144 3.59 -7.31 -20.39
C THR A 144 4.78 -8.25 -20.33
N GLU A 145 4.49 -9.54 -20.44
CA GLU A 145 5.41 -10.53 -20.96
C GLU A 145 5.88 -9.99 -22.30
N THR A 146 6.94 -9.18 -22.29
CA THR A 146 7.70 -8.89 -23.50
C THR A 146 8.50 -10.15 -23.76
N THR A 147 7.79 -11.16 -24.24
CA THR A 147 8.33 -12.32 -24.91
C THR A 147 8.97 -11.81 -26.20
N SER A 148 10.30 -11.75 -26.23
CA SER A 148 11.14 -11.69 -27.42
C SER A 148 12.49 -12.31 -27.10
#